data_AF-A0A7R9NXL2-F1
#
_entry.id   AF-A0A7R9NXL2-F1
#
_cell.length_a   1.000
_cell.length_b   1.000
_cell.length_c   1.000
_cell.angle_alpha   90.00
_cell.angle_beta   90.00
_cell.angle_gamma   90.00
#
_symmetry.space_group_name_H-M   'P 1'
#
loop_
_entity.id
_entity.type
_entity.pdbx_description
1 polymer ?
#
loop_
_entity_poly.entity_id
_entity_poly.type
_entity_poly.pdbx_seq_one_letter_code
_entity_poly.pdbx_strand_id
1 'polypeptide(L)'
;MNVRRGLDGLLVLGNNPRAATDVHFPFSLFPRPEVVVVALIQCTSPFLRPSFLDTAYSMMSGGDYDSVFSVTREFKLRWKELAGGVEPLNFDPSHRPRRQDWPGELVENGMFYFTTCRLAQQGLLQGERCGVVEIPKNCSIEIDTPFDLELARMQLVPHLFS
;
A
#
# COMPACT_ATOMS: atom_id res chain seq x y z
N MET A 1 5.55 -10.63 -14.87
CA MET A 1 4.69 -10.95 -13.72
C MET A 1 5.11 -12.31 -13.19
N ASN A 2 5.72 -12.39 -12.00
CA ASN A 2 6.04 -13.67 -11.37
C ASN A 2 4.83 -14.08 -10.52
N VAL A 3 4.28 -15.26 -10.80
CA VAL A 3 3.12 -15.82 -10.09
C VAL A 3 3.64 -16.92 -9.19
N ARG A 4 3.46 -16.79 -7.87
CA ARG A 4 3.76 -17.85 -6.90
C ARG A 4 2.47 -18.21 -6.16
N ARG A 5 2.25 -19.52 -5.94
CA ARG A 5 1.17 -20.00 -5.06
C ARG A 5 1.53 -19.62 -3.62
N GLY A 6 0.68 -18.84 -2.96
CA GLY A 6 0.71 -18.66 -1.51
C GLY A 6 0.00 -19.82 -0.80
N LEU A 7 -0.16 -19.70 0.53
CA LEU A 7 -1.03 -20.53 1.36
C LEU A 7 -2.44 -20.65 0.71
N ASP A 8 -3.16 -21.75 0.99
CA ASP A 8 -4.41 -22.13 0.33
C ASP A 8 -5.33 -20.93 0.01
N GLY A 9 -5.58 -20.70 -1.28
CA GLY A 9 -6.49 -19.67 -1.79
C GLY A 9 -5.93 -18.25 -2.00
N LEU A 10 -4.63 -18.02 -1.80
CA LEU A 10 -3.96 -16.74 -2.09
C LEU A 10 -3.15 -16.76 -3.40
N LEU A 11 -3.42 -15.79 -4.28
CA LEU A 11 -2.62 -15.51 -5.47
C LEU A 11 -1.75 -14.27 -5.27
N VAL A 12 -0.43 -14.42 -5.32
CA VAL A 12 0.52 -13.29 -5.19
C VAL A 12 1.08 -12.89 -6.55
N LEU A 13 0.99 -11.60 -6.85
CA LEU A 13 1.43 -10.99 -8.09
C LEU A 13 2.48 -9.93 -7.81
N GLY A 14 3.73 -10.23 -8.21
CA GLY A 14 4.82 -9.25 -8.18
C GLY A 14 4.83 -8.39 -9.44
N ASN A 15 4.79 -7.06 -9.27
CA ASN A 15 4.86 -6.12 -10.38
C ASN A 15 6.27 -5.50 -10.57
N ASN A 16 6.66 -5.30 -11.82
CA ASN A 16 7.93 -4.64 -12.19
C ASN A 16 7.74 -3.11 -12.10
N PRO A 17 8.71 -2.31 -11.60
CA PRO A 17 8.59 -0.85 -11.47
C PRO A 17 8.07 -0.10 -12.71
N ARG A 18 8.27 -0.63 -13.92
CA ARG A 18 7.77 -0.04 -15.17
C ARG A 18 6.25 -0.19 -15.42
N ALA A 19 5.55 -0.98 -14.62
CA ALA A 19 4.15 -1.36 -14.82
C ALA A 19 3.24 -0.99 -13.64
N ALA A 20 3.66 -0.06 -12.77
CA ALA A 20 2.95 0.32 -11.54
C ALA A 20 1.50 0.78 -11.77
N THR A 21 1.17 1.24 -12.97
CA THR A 21 -0.17 1.70 -13.37
C THR A 21 -1.03 0.64 -14.05
N ASP A 22 -0.45 -0.48 -14.49
CA ASP A 22 -1.16 -1.53 -15.21
C ASP A 22 -1.69 -2.56 -14.22
N VAL A 23 -2.81 -2.22 -13.58
CA VAL A 23 -3.63 -3.14 -12.77
C VAL A 23 -4.42 -4.13 -13.64
N HIS A 24 -3.91 -4.44 -14.83
CA HIS A 24 -4.53 -5.43 -15.69
C HIS A 24 -4.13 -6.81 -15.18
N PHE A 25 -5.01 -7.42 -14.39
CA PHE A 25 -4.88 -8.82 -14.04
C PHE A 25 -5.30 -9.66 -15.26
N PRO A 26 -4.37 -10.34 -15.97
CA PRO A 26 -4.77 -11.15 -17.11
C PRO A 26 -5.75 -12.24 -16.65
N PHE A 27 -6.87 -12.37 -17.36
CA PHE A 27 -7.96 -13.31 -17.05
C PHE A 27 -7.47 -14.76 -16.88
N SER A 28 -6.36 -15.11 -17.54
CA SER A 28 -5.66 -16.39 -17.43
C SER A 28 -5.07 -16.70 -16.04
N LEU A 29 -5.01 -15.73 -15.13
CA LEU A 29 -4.58 -15.92 -13.74
C LEU A 29 -5.72 -16.36 -12.81
N PHE A 30 -6.97 -16.21 -13.23
CA PHE A 30 -8.16 -16.54 -12.41
C PHE A 30 -8.88 -17.86 -12.72
N PRO A 31 -8.32 -18.90 -13.38
CA PRO A 31 -9.11 -20.05 -13.80
C PRO A 31 -9.39 -21.06 -12.67
N ARG A 32 -9.26 -20.69 -11.38
CA ARG A 32 -9.40 -21.65 -10.27
C ARG A 32 -10.40 -21.18 -9.20
N PRO A 33 -11.44 -21.97 -8.89
CA PRO A 33 -12.43 -21.65 -7.86
C PRO A 33 -11.82 -21.54 -6.45
N GLU A 34 -10.62 -22.07 -6.24
CA GLU A 34 -9.92 -22.07 -4.95
C GLU A 34 -9.31 -20.70 -4.58
N VAL A 35 -9.06 -19.81 -5.56
CA VAL A 35 -8.45 -18.50 -5.29
C VAL A 35 -9.52 -17.51 -4.84
N VAL A 36 -9.51 -17.19 -3.56
CA VAL A 36 -10.45 -16.26 -2.93
C VAL A 36 -9.85 -14.86 -2.76
N VAL A 37 -8.53 -14.77 -2.58
CA VAL A 37 -7.80 -13.51 -2.33
C VAL A 37 -6.64 -13.36 -3.33
N VAL A 38 -6.47 -12.13 -3.79
CA VAL A 38 -5.40 -11.71 -4.69
C VAL A 38 -4.58 -10.64 -3.98
N ALA A 39 -3.26 -10.80 -3.98
CA ALA A 39 -2.33 -9.82 -3.45
C ALA A 39 -1.44 -9.28 -4.57
N LEU A 40 -1.52 -7.97 -4.82
CA LEU A 40 -0.55 -7.23 -5.62
C LEU A 40 0.53 -6.70 -4.69
N ILE A 41 1.79 -7.08 -4.96
CA ILE A 41 2.96 -6.64 -4.21
C ILE A 41 3.87 -5.84 -5.13
N GLN A 42 4.18 -4.60 -4.74
CA GLN A 42 5.04 -3.74 -5.53
C GLN A 42 6.51 -3.90 -5.14
N CYS A 43 7.37 -4.18 -6.12
CA CYS A 43 8.81 -4.35 -5.90
C CYS A 43 9.57 -3.04 -5.62
N THR A 44 8.90 -1.89 -5.67
CA THR A 44 9.44 -0.56 -5.34
C THR A 44 9.50 -0.30 -3.84
N SER A 45 9.01 -1.22 -2.99
CA SER A 45 9.03 -1.10 -1.53
C SER A 45 10.07 -2.05 -0.90
N PRO A 46 11.35 -1.64 -0.77
CA PRO A 46 12.44 -2.52 -0.35
C PRO A 46 12.37 -2.97 1.11
N PHE A 47 11.60 -2.26 1.95
CA PHE A 47 11.45 -2.56 3.37
C PHE A 47 10.19 -3.37 3.70
N LEU A 48 9.56 -3.98 2.69
CA LEU A 48 8.46 -4.92 2.88
C LEU A 48 8.89 -6.06 3.81
N ARG A 49 8.07 -6.35 4.83
CA ARG A 49 8.29 -7.43 5.79
C ARG A 49 7.16 -8.47 5.67
N PRO A 50 7.46 -9.77 5.82
CA PRO A 50 6.43 -10.81 5.84
C PRO A 50 5.29 -10.52 6.82
N SER A 51 5.61 -9.99 8.01
CA SER A 51 4.62 -9.66 9.04
C SER A 51 3.54 -8.68 8.58
N PHE A 52 3.85 -7.77 7.64
CA PHE A 52 2.84 -6.86 7.09
C PHE A 52 1.86 -7.59 6.17
N LEU A 53 2.36 -8.53 5.37
CA LEU A 53 1.55 -9.38 4.50
C LEU A 53 0.69 -10.36 5.33
N ASP A 54 1.26 -10.94 6.38
CA ASP A 54 0.53 -11.84 7.29
C ASP A 54 -0.65 -11.13 7.97
N THR A 55 -0.43 -9.88 8.37
CA THR A 55 -1.48 -9.02 8.95
C THR A 55 -2.59 -8.76 7.92
N ALA A 56 -2.22 -8.33 6.72
CA ALA A 56 -3.18 -8.04 5.65
C ALA A 56 -4.00 -9.28 5.25
N TYR A 57 -3.34 -10.43 5.12
CA TYR A 57 -3.98 -11.70 4.84
C TYR A 57 -4.94 -12.11 5.96
N SER A 58 -4.50 -12.04 7.23
CA SER A 58 -5.34 -12.39 8.38
C SER A 58 -6.61 -11.54 8.46
N MET A 59 -6.51 -10.24 8.14
CA MET A 59 -7.68 -9.35 8.04
C MET A 59 -8.65 -9.80 6.94
N MET A 60 -8.14 -10.14 5.76
CA MET A 60 -8.97 -10.63 4.64
C MET A 60 -9.61 -11.98 4.95
N SER A 61 -8.88 -12.91 5.57
CA SER A 61 -9.37 -14.25 5.93
C SER A 61 -10.51 -14.24 6.95
N GLY A 62 -10.64 -13.18 7.75
CA GLY A 62 -11.77 -12.99 8.66
C GLY A 62 -13.12 -12.74 7.96
N GLY A 63 -13.11 -12.35 6.68
CA GLY A 63 -14.32 -12.08 5.89
C GLY A 63 -14.94 -10.69 6.11
N ASP A 64 -14.35 -9.89 6.98
CA ASP A 64 -14.82 -8.53 7.33
C ASP A 64 -14.45 -7.48 6.27
N TYR A 65 -13.43 -7.75 5.45
CA TYR A 65 -12.90 -6.83 4.46
C TYR A 65 -12.97 -7.40 3.04
N ASP A 66 -13.28 -6.53 2.08
CA ASP A 66 -13.22 -6.85 0.65
C ASP A 66 -11.84 -6.53 0.05
N SER A 67 -11.10 -5.62 0.71
CA SER A 67 -9.74 -5.22 0.34
C SER A 67 -8.96 -4.71 1.53
N VAL A 68 -7.66 -5.00 1.58
CA VAL A 68 -6.72 -4.50 2.59
C VAL A 68 -5.45 -4.01 1.91
N PHE A 69 -5.03 -2.79 2.20
CA PHE A 69 -3.86 -2.18 1.55
C PHE A 69 -2.96 -1.44 2.53
N SER A 70 -1.74 -1.19 2.11
CA SER A 70 -0.72 -0.55 2.93
C SER A 70 -0.86 0.97 2.93
N VAL A 71 -0.75 1.57 4.11
CA VAL A 71 -0.82 3.03 4.31
C VAL A 71 0.31 3.49 5.24
N THR A 72 0.65 4.77 5.18
CA THR A 72 1.54 5.43 6.13
C THR A 72 0.84 6.62 6.73
N ARG A 73 0.99 6.81 8.05
CA ARG A 73 0.43 7.96 8.73
C ARG A 73 1.30 9.19 8.55
N GLU A 74 0.68 10.25 8.03
CA GLU A 74 1.30 11.53 7.74
C GLU A 74 0.65 12.64 8.57
N PHE A 75 1.45 13.67 8.87
CA PHE A 75 1.01 14.81 9.68
C PHE A 75 1.17 16.12 8.89
N LYS A 76 0.86 16.07 7.60
CA LYS A 76 1.01 17.18 6.66
C LYS A 76 -0.23 18.06 6.71
N LEU A 77 -0.02 19.37 6.77
CA LEU A 77 -1.07 20.37 6.63
C LEU A 77 -1.28 20.63 5.14
N ARG A 78 -2.46 20.27 4.63
CA ARG A 78 -2.75 20.30 3.19
C ARG A 78 -3.50 21.57 2.83
N TRP A 79 -3.13 22.13 1.69
CA TRP A 79 -3.79 23.29 1.10
C TRP A 79 -4.36 22.88 -0.26
N LYS A 80 -5.54 23.38 -0.58
CA LYS A 80 -6.15 23.24 -1.90
C LYS A 80 -5.90 24.51 -2.69
N GLU A 81 -5.45 24.32 -3.92
CA GLU A 81 -5.24 25.40 -4.87
C GLU A 81 -6.59 25.87 -5.45
N LEU A 82 -6.75 27.18 -5.54
CA LEU A 82 -7.88 27.87 -6.14
C LEU A 82 -7.33 28.85 -7.17
N ALA A 83 -8.15 29.27 -8.15
CA ALA A 83 -7.72 30.15 -9.25
C ALA A 83 -7.07 31.49 -8.80
N GLY A 84 -7.28 31.94 -7.56
CA GLY A 84 -6.73 33.17 -7.01
C GLY A 84 -6.15 33.05 -5.61
N GLY A 85 -5.84 31.84 -5.13
CA GLY A 85 -5.33 31.64 -3.77
C GLY A 85 -5.32 30.18 -3.32
N VAL A 86 -5.26 29.97 -2.01
CA VAL A 86 -5.29 28.62 -1.40
C VAL A 86 -6.23 28.58 -0.20
N GLU A 87 -6.87 27.44 0.03
CA GLU A 87 -7.69 27.17 1.22
C GLU A 87 -7.17 25.96 2.00
N PRO A 88 -7.23 25.95 3.34
CA PRO A 88 -6.77 24.82 4.13
C PRO A 88 -7.74 23.64 3.96
N LEU A 89 -7.22 22.42 3.77
CA LEU A 89 -8.03 21.21 3.56
C LEU A 89 -8.34 20.45 4.84
N ASN A 90 -7.38 20.39 5.77
CA ASN A 90 -7.43 19.50 6.93
C ASN A 90 -7.05 20.18 8.26
N PHE A 91 -7.07 21.51 8.31
CA PHE A 91 -6.73 22.28 9.52
C PHE A 91 -7.32 23.69 9.51
N ASP A 92 -7.37 24.33 10.68
CA ASP A 92 -7.71 25.76 10.83
C ASP A 92 -6.42 26.60 10.93
N PRO A 93 -6.18 27.59 10.05
CA PRO A 93 -5.04 28.50 10.16
C PRO A 93 -4.98 29.30 11.46
N SER A 94 -6.13 29.58 12.09
CA SER A 94 -6.23 30.30 13.36
C SER A 94 -5.84 29.42 14.56
N HIS A 95 -5.99 28.11 14.43
CA HIS A 95 -5.69 27.11 15.45
C HIS A 95 -4.84 25.98 14.85
N ARG A 96 -3.65 26.35 14.35
CA ARG A 96 -2.78 25.42 13.63
C ARG A 96 -2.32 24.28 14.56
N PRO A 97 -2.67 23.01 14.27
CA PRO A 97 -2.32 21.90 15.15
C PRO A 97 -0.83 21.57 15.05
N ARG A 98 -0.20 21.21 16.18
CA ARG A 98 1.13 20.58 16.16
C ARG A 98 0.96 19.10 15.86
N ARG A 99 2.07 18.44 15.50
CA ARG A 99 2.07 17.01 15.14
C ARG A 99 1.46 16.11 16.22
N GLN A 100 1.71 16.41 17.48
CA GLN A 100 1.22 15.66 18.63
C GLN A 100 -0.25 15.95 19.01
N ASP A 101 -0.86 16.99 18.43
CA ASP A 101 -2.19 17.45 18.82
C ASP A 101 -3.32 16.79 18.03
N TRP A 102 -3.00 15.93 17.04
CA TRP A 102 -4.00 15.30 16.18
C TRP A 102 -3.54 13.93 15.65
N PRO A 103 -4.46 13.06 15.21
CA PRO A 103 -4.14 11.69 14.82
C PRO A 103 -3.44 11.58 13.45
N GLY A 104 -3.30 12.66 12.69
CA GLY A 104 -2.77 12.62 11.32
C GLY A 104 -3.74 11.99 10.32
N GLU A 105 -3.25 11.75 9.11
CA GLU A 105 -4.01 11.15 8.02
C GLU A 105 -3.30 9.91 7.49
N LEU A 106 -4.08 8.93 7.05
CA LEU A 106 -3.56 7.75 6.37
C LEU A 106 -3.39 8.06 4.88
N VAL A 107 -2.20 7.76 4.37
CA VAL A 107 -1.84 7.95 2.96
C VAL A 107 -1.37 6.62 2.41
N GLU A 108 -1.94 6.16 1.30
CA GLU A 108 -1.45 4.96 0.61
C GLU A 108 0.04 5.09 0.27
N ASN A 109 0.78 3.98 0.35
CA ASN A 109 2.21 3.95 0.09
C ASN A 109 2.64 2.85 -0.88
N GLY A 110 1.69 2.34 -1.70
CA GLY A 110 1.94 1.42 -2.81
C GLY A 110 2.41 0.01 -2.45
N MET A 111 2.92 -0.22 -1.23
CA MET A 111 3.67 -1.43 -0.87
C MET A 111 2.91 -2.73 -1.18
N PHE A 112 1.62 -2.82 -0.85
CA PHE A 112 0.78 -3.93 -1.28
C PHE A 112 -0.72 -3.60 -1.31
N TYR A 113 -1.46 -4.41 -2.06
CA TYR A 113 -2.91 -4.40 -2.15
C TYR A 113 -3.45 -5.84 -2.13
N PHE A 114 -4.19 -6.18 -1.10
CA PHE A 114 -4.98 -7.41 -1.02
C PHE A 114 -6.42 -7.09 -1.40
N THR A 115 -7.02 -7.92 -2.24
CA THR A 115 -8.39 -7.75 -2.70
C THR A 115 -9.03 -9.10 -2.95
N THR A 116 -10.35 -9.17 -2.89
CA THR A 116 -11.06 -10.38 -3.30
C THR A 116 -10.86 -10.67 -4.79
N CYS A 117 -10.86 -11.95 -5.15
CA CYS A 117 -10.79 -12.39 -6.55
C CYS A 117 -11.88 -11.73 -7.42
N ARG A 118 -13.10 -11.59 -6.86
CA ARG A 118 -14.22 -10.91 -7.52
C ARG A 118 -13.90 -9.46 -7.91
N LEU A 119 -13.32 -8.68 -6.99
CA LEU A 119 -12.95 -7.29 -7.26
C LEU A 119 -11.77 -7.20 -8.25
N ALA A 120 -10.77 -8.06 -8.08
CA ALA A 120 -9.64 -8.10 -9.00
C ALA A 120 -10.07 -8.41 -10.46
N GLN A 121 -11.03 -9.31 -10.65
CA GLN A 121 -11.62 -9.62 -11.96
C GLN A 121 -12.37 -8.42 -12.58
N GLN A 122 -12.87 -7.51 -11.76
CA GLN A 122 -13.49 -6.25 -12.19
C GLN A 122 -12.45 -5.14 -12.44
N GLY A 123 -11.16 -5.42 -12.22
CA GLY A 123 -10.10 -4.43 -12.32
C GLY A 123 -10.02 -3.48 -11.11
N LEU A 124 -10.64 -3.85 -9.98
CA LEU A 124 -10.70 -3.03 -8.78
C LEU A 124 -9.76 -3.57 -7.70
N LEU A 125 -8.95 -2.67 -7.11
CA LEU A 125 -8.11 -3.00 -5.95
C LEU A 125 -8.82 -2.81 -4.62
N GLN A 126 -9.77 -1.87 -4.56
CA GLN A 126 -10.46 -1.48 -3.34
C GLN A 126 -11.97 -1.69 -3.49
N GLY A 127 -12.57 -2.27 -2.44
CA GLY A 127 -14.00 -2.52 -2.35
C GLY A 127 -14.72 -1.53 -1.45
N GLU A 128 -15.88 -1.93 -0.94
CA GLU A 128 -16.65 -1.13 0.02
C GLU A 128 -16.08 -1.27 1.43
N ARG A 129 -15.72 -2.51 1.83
CA ARG A 129 -15.15 -2.78 3.15
C ARG A 129 -13.62 -2.78 3.07
N CYS A 130 -13.03 -1.60 3.26
CA CYS A 130 -11.59 -1.39 3.22
C CYS A 130 -10.96 -1.54 4.61
N GLY A 131 -9.95 -2.40 4.70
CA GLY A 131 -9.01 -2.44 5.81
C GLY A 131 -7.67 -1.84 5.39
N VAL A 132 -6.86 -1.46 6.37
CA VAL A 132 -5.54 -0.89 6.11
C VAL A 132 -4.52 -1.46 7.09
N VAL A 133 -3.29 -1.64 6.60
CA VAL A 133 -2.14 -1.95 7.45
C VAL A 133 -1.25 -0.72 7.48
N GLU A 134 -1.08 -0.14 8.66
CA GLU A 134 -0.22 1.02 8.84
C GLU A 134 1.25 0.60 8.87
N ILE A 135 2.00 1.09 7.88
CA ILE A 135 3.43 0.88 7.72
C ILE A 135 4.17 2.05 8.39
N PRO A 136 5.13 1.76 9.30
CA PRO A 136 5.98 2.77 9.89
C PRO A 136 6.71 3.59 8.82
N LYS A 137 6.82 4.91 9.01
CA LYS A 137 7.40 5.82 7.99
C LYS A 137 8.80 5.42 7.52
N ASN A 138 9.62 4.84 8.40
CA ASN A 138 10.97 4.35 8.07
C ASN A 138 10.97 3.06 7.22
N CYS A 139 9.82 2.42 7.03
CA CYS A 139 9.65 1.27 6.14
C CYS A 139 8.83 1.63 4.88
N SER A 140 8.36 2.88 4.75
CA SER A 140 7.46 3.31 3.69
C SER A 140 8.14 4.04 2.53
N ILE A 141 9.44 3.78 2.30
CA ILE A 141 10.14 4.35 1.13
C ILE A 141 9.72 3.58 -0.12
N GLU A 142 9.32 4.32 -1.15
CA GLU A 142 9.07 3.84 -2.51
C GLU A 142 10.24 4.25 -3.42
N ILE A 143 10.73 3.32 -4.23
CA ILE A 143 11.83 3.55 -5.17
C ILE A 143 11.27 3.97 -6.52
N ASP A 144 11.13 5.27 -6.72
CA ASP A 144 10.71 5.86 -8.01
C ASP A 144 11.89 6.48 -8.76
N THR A 145 12.91 6.93 -8.01
CA THR A 145 14.06 7.64 -8.55
C THR A 145 15.39 7.01 -8.09
N PRO A 146 16.51 7.31 -8.78
CA PRO A 146 17.84 6.91 -8.30
C PRO A 146 18.19 7.45 -6.90
N PHE A 147 17.62 8.60 -6.51
CA PHE A 147 17.84 9.18 -5.18
C PHE A 147 17.18 8.33 -4.09
N ASP A 148 15.95 7.85 -4.33
CA ASP A 148 15.24 6.97 -3.39
C ASP A 148 16.02 5.67 -3.16
N LEU A 149 16.62 5.12 -4.22
CA LEU A 149 17.46 3.93 -4.14
C LEU A 149 18.67 4.15 -3.24
N GLU A 150 19.33 5.31 -3.36
CA GLU A 150 20.46 5.64 -2.51
C GLU A 150 20.05 5.84 -1.06
N LEU A 151 18.93 6.53 -0.81
CA LEU A 151 18.37 6.69 0.53
C LEU A 151 18.04 5.34 1.18
N ALA A 152 17.41 4.43 0.44
CA ALA A 152 17.11 3.09 0.92
C ALA A 152 18.37 2.29 1.24
N ARG A 153 19.42 2.39 0.42
CA ARG A 153 20.72 1.76 0.72
C ARG A 153 21.30 2.29 2.01
N MET A 154 21.32 3.60 2.22
CA MET A 154 21.84 4.21 3.45
C MET A 154 21.10 3.73 4.70
N GLN A 155 19.79 3.49 4.61
CA GLN A 155 18.99 2.95 5.72
C GLN A 155 19.25 1.47 6.02
N LEU A 156 19.76 0.70 5.06
CA LEU A 156 20.14 -0.71 5.27
C LEU A 156 21.52 -0.86 5.94
N VAL A 157 22.42 0.11 5.77
CA VAL A 157 23.79 0.06 6.31
C VAL A 157 23.87 -0.14 7.84
N PRO A 158 23.04 0.49 8.69
CA PRO A 158 23.04 0.26 10.14
C PRO A 158 22.72 -1.19 10.54
N HIS A 159 22.09 -1.98 9.66
CA HIS A 159 21.69 -3.37 9.94
C HIS A 159 22.70 -4.40 9.40
N LEU A 160 23.76 -3.98 8.72
CA LEU A 160 24.81 -4.86 8.19
C LEU A 160 26.02 -5.02 9.14
N PHE A 161 26.05 -4.26 10.23
CA PHE A 161 27.15 -4.26 11.21
C PHE A 161 26.69 -4.54 12.66
N SER A 162 25.47 -5.06 12.85
CA SER A 162 24.90 -5.45 14.15
C SER A 162 24.72 -6.95 14.24
#